data_AF-A0A8T5HDR1-F1
#
_entry.id   AF-A0A8T5HDR1-F1
#
_cell.length_a   1.000
_cell.length_b   1.000
_cell.length_c   1.000
_cell.angle_alpha   90.00
_cell.angle_beta   90.00
_cell.angle_gamma   90.00
#
_symmetry.space_group_name_H-M   'P 1'
#
loop_
_entity.id
_entity.type
_entity.pdbx_description
1 polymer ?
#
loop_
_entity_poly.entity_id
_entity_poly.type
_entity_poly.pdbx_seq_one_letter_code
_entity_poly.pdbx_strand_id
1 'polypeptide(L)'
;MVQVIITLLGLITILAGVLPFIGNFVSLPSAIIGGLGYSIIIIIIGLIGLIYGFTSISLIGGTKFVMVCLGLLTLLGGIVPLLDSFLELAIPISGPIYPAIIILIGIIGFSYGLKHF
;
A
#
# COMPACT_ATOMS: atom_id res chain seq x y z
N MET A 1 14.71 -12.84 8.62
CA MET A 1 14.02 -13.02 7.31
C MET A 1 12.62 -12.40 7.30
N VAL A 2 11.80 -12.65 8.32
CA VAL A 2 10.46 -12.05 8.44
C VAL A 2 10.51 -10.51 8.47
N GLN A 3 11.51 -9.94 9.17
CA GLN A 3 11.67 -8.48 9.21
C GLN A 3 11.92 -7.91 7.81
N VAL A 4 12.81 -8.52 7.01
CA VAL A 4 13.09 -8.11 5.61
C VAL A 4 11.79 -7.98 4.80
N ILE A 5 10.87 -8.93 4.97
CA ILE A 5 9.59 -8.96 4.23
C ILE A 5 8.68 -7.83 4.69
N ILE A 6 8.57 -7.59 6.00
CA ILE A 6 7.79 -6.46 6.55
C ILE A 6 8.38 -5.13 6.08
N THR A 7 9.70 -4.99 6.07
CA THR A 7 10.38 -3.77 5.62
C THR A 7 10.17 -3.54 4.12
N LEU A 8 10.26 -4.59 3.29
CA LEU A 8 10.00 -4.51 1.85
C LEU A 8 8.53 -4.16 1.56
N LEU A 9 7.59 -4.79 2.26
CA LEU A 9 6.16 -4.47 2.09
C LEU A 9 5.83 -3.07 2.58
N GLY A 10 6.39 -2.63 3.72
CA GLY A 10 6.29 -1.24 4.18
C GLY A 10 6.81 -0.25 3.14
N LEU A 11 7.98 -0.52 2.53
CA LEU A 11 8.52 0.29 1.44
C LEU A 11 7.58 0.34 0.23
N ILE A 12 7.00 -0.80 -0.17
CA ILE A 12 6.07 -0.84 -1.29
C ILE A 12 4.77 -0.11 -0.97
N THR A 13 4.25 -0.22 0.26
CA THR A 13 3.10 0.56 0.72
C THR A 13 3.41 2.06 0.65
N ILE A 14 4.61 2.49 1.05
CA ILE A 14 5.04 3.88 0.90
C ILE A 14 5.01 4.28 -0.57
N LEU A 15 5.63 3.50 -1.47
CA LEU A 15 5.64 3.79 -2.91
C LEU A 15 4.23 3.81 -3.53
N ALA A 16 3.33 2.95 -3.05
CA ALA A 16 1.93 2.92 -3.44
C ALA A 16 1.18 4.20 -3.05
N GLY A 17 1.61 4.89 -1.99
CA GLY A 17 1.06 6.19 -1.60
C GLY A 17 1.82 7.38 -2.22
N VAL A 18 3.15 7.32 -2.35
CA VAL A 18 3.97 8.44 -2.82
C VAL A 18 3.66 8.82 -4.26
N LEU A 19 3.48 7.86 -5.17
CA LEU A 19 3.13 8.16 -6.57
C LEU A 19 1.81 8.96 -6.68
N PRO A 20 0.69 8.50 -6.11
CA PRO A 20 -0.55 9.27 -6.11
C PRO A 20 -0.43 10.57 -5.33
N PHE A 21 0.37 10.63 -4.26
CA PHE A 21 0.62 11.88 -3.55
C PHE A 21 1.26 12.93 -4.47
N ILE A 22 2.36 12.59 -5.15
CA ILE A 22 3.03 13.50 -6.09
C ILE A 22 2.11 13.87 -7.25
N GLY A 23 1.29 12.92 -7.72
CA GLY A 23 0.29 13.16 -8.77
C GLY A 23 -0.76 14.23 -8.45
N ASN A 24 -0.97 14.53 -7.17
CA ASN A 24 -1.84 15.64 -6.75
C ASN A 24 -1.17 17.02 -6.88
N PHE A 25 0.17 17.09 -6.88
CA PHE A 25 0.93 18.35 -6.94
C PHE A 25 1.62 18.57 -8.28
N VAL A 26 1.90 17.49 -9.02
CA VAL A 26 2.57 17.50 -10.32
C VAL A 26 1.73 16.68 -11.29
N SER A 27 1.42 17.25 -12.45
CA SER A 27 0.73 16.55 -13.54
C SER A 27 1.65 15.47 -14.12
N LEU A 28 1.59 14.27 -13.55
CA LEU A 28 2.20 13.08 -14.14
C LEU A 28 1.19 12.42 -15.10
N PRO A 29 1.66 11.64 -16.09
CA PRO A 29 0.79 10.88 -16.98
C PRO A 29 -0.17 9.99 -16.16
N SER A 30 -1.47 10.07 -16.45
CA SER A 30 -2.52 9.29 -15.77
C SER A 30 -2.28 7.79 -15.84
N ALA A 31 -1.62 7.31 -16.90
CA ALA A 31 -1.19 5.92 -17.05
C ALA A 31 -0.23 5.42 -15.95
N ILE A 32 0.48 6.33 -15.25
CA ILE A 32 1.48 5.99 -14.22
C ILE A 32 0.87 6.05 -12.82
N ILE A 33 -0.02 7.01 -12.55
CA ILE A 33 -0.59 7.23 -11.20
C ILE A 33 -1.85 6.41 -10.95
N GLY A 34 -2.65 6.19 -11.98
CA GLY A 34 -3.95 5.50 -11.88
C GLY A 34 -4.18 4.49 -13.00
N GLY A 35 -3.18 4.26 -13.85
CA GLY A 35 -3.29 3.29 -14.92
C GLY A 35 -3.58 1.90 -14.37
N LEU A 36 -4.42 1.15 -15.09
CA LEU A 36 -4.81 -0.23 -14.75
C LEU A 36 -3.60 -1.11 -14.35
N GLY A 37 -2.49 -0.97 -15.06
CA GLY A 37 -1.27 -1.72 -14.77
C GLY A 37 -0.69 -1.45 -13.37
N TYR A 38 -0.62 -0.19 -12.94
CA TYR A 38 -0.10 0.19 -11.63
C TYR A 38 -1.02 -0.32 -10.51
N SER A 39 -2.32 -0.10 -10.64
CA SER A 39 -3.32 -0.55 -9.67
C SER A 39 -3.34 -2.07 -9.52
N ILE A 40 -3.23 -2.83 -10.62
CA ILE A 40 -3.17 -4.30 -10.59
C ILE A 40 -1.90 -4.79 -9.87
N ILE A 41 -0.73 -4.19 -10.14
CA ILE A 41 0.53 -4.57 -9.48
C ILE A 41 0.41 -4.36 -7.97
N ILE A 42 -0.12 -3.21 -7.54
CA ILE A 42 -0.30 -2.91 -6.11
C ILE A 42 -1.27 -3.89 -5.46
N ILE A 43 -2.38 -4.22 -6.12
CA ILE A 43 -3.35 -5.21 -5.63
C ILE A 43 -2.69 -6.57 -5.42
N ILE A 44 -1.89 -7.03 -6.39
CA ILE A 44 -1.17 -8.31 -6.31
C ILE A 44 -0.21 -8.28 -5.11
N ILE A 45 0.54 -7.19 -4.92
CA ILE A 45 1.48 -7.07 -3.80
C ILE A 45 0.74 -7.03 -2.45
N GLY A 46 -0.37 -6.30 -2.37
CA GLY A 46 -1.21 -6.27 -1.17
C GLY A 46 -1.80 -7.64 -0.84
N LEU A 47 -2.23 -8.40 -1.85
CA LEU A 47 -2.67 -9.80 -1.70
C LEU A 47 -1.55 -10.70 -1.19
N ILE A 48 -0.34 -10.59 -1.75
CA ILE A 48 0.84 -11.35 -1.28
C ILE A 48 1.12 -11.00 0.19
N GLY A 49 1.07 -9.72 0.56
CA GLY A 49 1.25 -9.26 1.93
C GLY A 49 0.18 -9.81 2.88
N LEU A 50 -1.08 -9.83 2.47
CA LEU A 50 -2.17 -10.44 3.23
C LEU A 50 -1.99 -11.94 3.41
N ILE A 51 -1.72 -12.66 2.32
CA ILE A 51 -1.52 -14.12 2.33
C ILE A 51 -0.35 -14.45 3.24
N TYR A 52 0.77 -13.72 3.12
CA TYR A 52 1.94 -13.89 3.99
C TYR A 52 1.59 -13.60 5.45
N GLY A 53 0.86 -12.52 5.71
CA GLY A 53 0.39 -12.14 7.04
C GLY A 53 -0.48 -13.22 7.68
N PHE A 54 -1.39 -13.86 6.94
CA PHE A 54 -2.27 -14.90 7.50
C PHE A 54 -1.62 -16.27 7.63
N THR A 55 -0.84 -16.69 6.63
CA THR A 55 -0.31 -18.07 6.51
C THR A 55 1.01 -18.28 7.21
N SER A 56 1.80 -17.21 7.43
CA SER A 56 3.13 -17.36 8.03
C SER A 56 3.02 -17.64 9.53
N ILE A 57 3.44 -18.84 9.92
CA ILE A 57 3.52 -19.28 11.33
C ILE A 57 4.60 -18.50 12.09
N SER A 58 5.57 -17.93 11.36
CA SER A 58 6.66 -17.13 11.93
C SER A 58 6.25 -15.72 12.38
N LEU A 59 5.06 -15.26 12.00
CA LEU A 59 4.46 -14.01 12.47
C LEU A 59 3.53 -14.29 13.66
N ILE A 60 3.88 -13.78 14.84
CA ILE A 60 3.12 -14.00 16.08
C ILE A 60 2.72 -12.66 16.70
N GLY A 61 1.45 -12.55 17.10
CA GLY A 61 0.93 -11.37 17.81
C GLY A 61 0.99 -10.10 16.96
N GLY A 62 1.70 -9.07 17.47
CA GLY A 62 1.73 -7.73 16.88
C GLY A 62 2.34 -7.66 15.47
N THR A 63 3.36 -8.47 15.16
CA THR A 63 3.97 -8.51 13.81
C THR A 63 2.98 -9.01 12.76
N LYS A 64 2.14 -10.00 13.12
CA LYS A 64 1.09 -10.54 12.25
C LYS A 64 0.04 -9.48 11.95
N PHE A 65 -0.40 -8.74 12.98
CA PHE A 65 -1.35 -7.65 12.83
C PHE A 65 -0.82 -6.55 11.92
N VAL A 66 0.42 -6.07 12.15
CA VAL A 66 1.05 -5.03 11.30
C VAL A 66 1.14 -5.49 9.85
N MET A 67 1.54 -6.74 9.62
CA MET A 67 1.66 -7.31 8.28
C MET A 67 0.32 -7.36 7.53
N VAL A 68 -0.74 -7.80 8.21
CA VAL A 68 -2.10 -7.84 7.67
C VAL A 68 -2.60 -6.42 7.37
N CYS A 69 -2.37 -5.46 8.27
CA CYS A 69 -2.74 -4.07 8.04
C CYS A 69 -1.99 -3.46 6.82
N LEU A 70 -0.69 -3.71 6.69
CA LEU A 70 0.10 -3.27 5.53
C LEU A 70 -0.42 -3.90 4.23
N GLY A 71 -0.73 -5.20 4.24
CA GLY A 71 -1.33 -5.90 3.11
C GLY A 71 -2.66 -5.28 2.70
N LEU A 72 -3.56 -5.06 3.66
CA LEU A 72 -4.87 -4.42 3.43
C LEU A 72 -4.74 -3.01 2.87
N LEU A 73 -3.86 -2.18 3.43
CA LEU A 73 -3.68 -0.80 2.98
C LEU A 73 -3.04 -0.72 1.60
N THR A 74 -2.10 -1.59 1.32
CA THR A 74 -1.53 -1.72 -0.03
C THR A 74 -2.64 -2.13 -1.01
N LEU A 75 -3.46 -3.11 -0.66
CA LEU A 75 -4.62 -3.52 -1.44
C LEU A 75 -5.59 -2.36 -1.69
N LEU A 76 -5.95 -1.61 -0.66
CA LEU A 76 -6.78 -0.41 -0.80
C LEU A 76 -6.13 0.62 -1.72
N GLY A 77 -4.82 0.83 -1.58
CA GLY A 77 -4.02 1.71 -2.44
C GLY A 77 -4.16 1.39 -3.93
N GLY A 78 -4.39 0.13 -4.30
CA GLY A 78 -4.65 -0.27 -5.68
C GLY A 78 -6.14 -0.40 -6.04
N ILE A 79 -6.98 -0.91 -5.15
CA ILE A 79 -8.43 -1.10 -5.40
C ILE A 79 -9.13 0.25 -5.57
N VAL A 80 -8.83 1.21 -4.71
CA VAL A 80 -9.52 2.51 -4.71
C VAL A 80 -9.35 3.26 -6.04
N PRO A 81 -8.12 3.49 -6.56
CA PRO A 81 -7.95 4.12 -7.88
C PRO A 81 -8.48 3.26 -9.03
N LEU A 82 -8.48 1.92 -8.87
CA LEU A 82 -9.10 1.03 -9.84
C LEU A 82 -10.62 1.27 -9.92
N LEU A 83 -11.30 1.31 -8.78
CA LEU A 83 -12.74 1.57 -8.72
C LEU A 83 -13.08 2.96 -9.27
N ASP A 84 -12.29 3.98 -8.94
CA ASP A 84 -12.47 5.33 -9.48
C ASP A 84 -12.41 5.36 -11.02
N SER A 85 -11.49 4.58 -11.61
CA SER A 85 -11.34 4.44 -13.07
C SER A 85 -12.51 3.74 -13.76
N PHE A 86 -13.32 2.94 -13.04
CA PHE A 86 -14.43 2.17 -13.61
C PHE A 86 -15.82 2.73 -13.27
N LEU A 87 -15.96 3.37 -12.10
CA LEU A 87 -17.24 3.74 -11.52
C LEU A 87 -17.38 5.24 -11.25
N GLU A 88 -16.37 6.06 -11.57
CA GLU A 88 -16.33 7.51 -11.30
C GLU A 88 -16.90 7.81 -9.90
N LEU A 89 -16.24 7.28 -8.87
CA LEU A 89 -16.77 7.39 -7.53
C LEU A 89 -16.71 8.85 -7.08
N ALA A 90 -17.86 9.44 -6.74
CA ALA A 90 -17.98 10.76 -6.12
C ALA A 90 -17.45 10.84 -4.68
N ILE A 91 -16.57 9.91 -4.29
CA ILE A 91 -15.83 9.96 -3.03
C ILE A 91 -14.60 10.84 -3.30
N PRO A 92 -14.23 11.79 -2.43
CA PRO A 92 -13.03 12.61 -2.60
C PRO A 92 -11.76 11.78 -2.35
N ILE A 93 -11.50 10.84 -3.26
CA ILE A 93 -10.30 10.00 -3.36
C ILE A 93 -9.16 10.82 -3.99
N SER A 94 -9.52 11.87 -4.75
CA SER A 94 -8.66 12.78 -5.48
C SER A 94 -7.94 13.82 -4.62
N GLY A 95 -7.90 13.65 -3.30
CA GLY A 95 -7.20 14.54 -2.38
C GLY A 95 -5.87 13.94 -1.90
N PRO A 96 -4.88 14.76 -1.51
CA PRO A 96 -3.59 14.28 -1.01
C PRO A 96 -3.70 13.50 0.32
N ILE A 97 -4.86 13.57 1.00
CA ILE A 97 -5.11 12.94 2.29
C ILE A 97 -5.05 11.41 2.19
N TYR A 98 -5.71 10.82 1.17
CA TYR A 98 -5.73 9.37 0.98
C TYR A 98 -4.32 8.77 0.80
N PRO A 99 -3.51 9.25 -0.17
CA PRO A 99 -2.14 8.78 -0.31
C PRO A 99 -1.26 9.15 0.89
N ALA A 100 -1.49 10.27 1.58
CA ALA A 100 -0.75 10.61 2.80
C ALA A 100 -0.96 9.59 3.93
N ILE A 101 -2.19 9.08 4.12
CA ILE A 101 -2.48 8.04 5.11
C ILE A 101 -1.76 6.73 4.77
N ILE A 102 -1.77 6.33 3.49
CA ILE A 102 -1.04 5.15 3.03
C ILE A 102 0.46 5.29 3.30
N ILE A 103 1.04 6.46 2.99
CA ILE A 103 2.46 6.75 3.25
C ILE A 103 2.77 6.66 4.74
N LEU A 104 1.98 7.34 5.59
CA LEU A 104 2.20 7.35 7.04
C LEU A 104 2.22 5.94 7.62
N ILE A 105 1.28 5.10 7.23
CA ILE A 105 1.20 3.73 7.73
C ILE A 105 2.30 2.85 7.12
N GLY A 106 2.64 3.06 5.85
CA GLY A 106 3.81 2.44 5.22
C GLY A 106 5.11 2.76 5.97
N ILE A 107 5.30 4.02 6.39
CA ILE A 107 6.46 4.44 7.22
C ILE A 107 6.45 3.73 8.56
N ILE A 108 5.29 3.60 9.21
CA ILE A 108 5.17 2.86 10.47
C ILE A 108 5.57 1.40 10.25
N GLY A 109 5.07 0.76 9.19
CA GLY A 109 5.41 -0.62 8.83
C GLY A 109 6.89 -0.82 8.53
N PHE A 110 7.47 0.06 7.72
CA PHE A 110 8.89 0.09 7.39
C PHE A 110 9.76 0.25 8.64
N SER A 111 9.42 1.22 9.49
CA SER A 111 10.12 1.50 10.75
C SER A 111 10.01 0.34 11.74
N TYR A 112 8.85 -0.33 11.78
CA TYR A 112 8.63 -1.51 12.62
C TYR A 112 9.48 -2.70 12.14
N GLY A 113 9.54 -2.91 10.81
CA GLY A 113 10.40 -3.91 10.18
C GLY A 113 11.89 -3.66 10.45
N LEU A 114 12.34 -2.40 10.37
CA LEU A 114 13.71 -2.00 10.68
C LEU A 114 14.09 -2.16 12.15
N LYS A 115 13.23 -1.73 13.09
CA LYS A 115 13.54 -1.82 14.53
C LYS A 115 13.67 -3.24 15.05
N HIS A 116 13.01 -4.19 14.39
CA HIS A 116 13.09 -5.59 14.76
C HIS A 116 14.17 -6.34 13.98
N PHE A 117 14.85 -5.70 13.02
CA PHE A 117 15.95 -6.28 12.22
C PHE A 117 17.21 -6.45 13.06
#